data_AF-A0A257GIW4-F1
#
_entry.id   AF-A0A257GIW4-F1
#
_cell.length_a   1.000
_cell.length_b   1.000
_cell.length_c   1.000
_cell.angle_alpha   90.00
_cell.angle_beta   90.00
_cell.angle_gamma   90.00
#
_symmetry.space_group_name_H-M   'P 1'
#
loop_
_entity.id
_entity.type
_entity.pdbx_description
1 polymer ?
#
loop_
_entity_poly.entity_id
_entity_poly.type
_entity_poly.pdbx_seq_one_letter_code
_entity_poly.pdbx_strand_id
1 'polypeptide(L)'
;MQIKSLIIASMLLTSFMAAPLRVQAEDRVVPPTVVSKVYLSKEEKAAKLAERLAQQKAARLATKPRVDPVVSRLKTLHKRMVAKQELTATEMQELADSGDGLAAFYYARRLEDTGRSSVLPSAVHYYAMASYLGREFAMIRMIALMKSPDVTLSDKQIKSGKDALVKLARSGTPAAALGLADMYAIGKPFPQDAAESRKWLMQAAKAGDANAAQKLAQAAMMPQDGSPLDVRAARAALELMLASSEPGKVAMAQTLLARLDATTPTEISQ
;
A
#
# COMPACT_ATOMS: atom_id res chain seq x y z
N MET A 1 -16.14 48.50 -8.95
CA MET A 1 -15.88 49.79 -8.26
C MET A 1 -14.49 49.73 -7.68
N GLN A 2 -13.54 50.34 -8.39
CA GLN A 2 -12.67 51.48 -7.99
C GLN A 2 -11.34 50.99 -7.38
N ILE A 3 -10.18 51.01 -8.05
CA ILE A 3 -9.44 52.03 -8.84
C ILE A 3 -8.57 52.95 -7.95
N LYS A 4 -7.27 53.07 -8.35
CA LYS A 4 -6.29 54.18 -8.16
C LYS A 4 -5.57 54.27 -6.80
N SER A 5 -4.26 54.58 -6.65
CA SER A 5 -3.15 55.11 -7.49
C SER A 5 -1.81 54.73 -6.78
N LEU A 6 -0.65 54.44 -7.39
CA LEU A 6 0.26 55.17 -8.32
C LEU A 6 0.82 56.50 -7.77
N ILE A 7 2.13 56.75 -8.07
CA ILE A 7 2.90 58.04 -8.18
C ILE A 7 3.79 58.43 -6.97
N ILE A 8 5.05 58.95 -7.03
CA ILE A 8 6.11 59.32 -8.02
C ILE A 8 7.41 59.69 -7.22
N ALA A 9 8.56 59.80 -7.91
CA ALA A 9 9.74 60.70 -7.69
C ALA A 9 11.03 59.93 -7.33
N SER A 10 12.14 59.88 -8.09
CA SER A 10 12.86 60.77 -9.03
C SER A 10 13.63 61.95 -8.41
N MET A 11 14.94 62.02 -8.78
CA MET A 11 15.86 63.18 -8.81
C MET A 11 16.37 63.72 -7.44
N LEU A 12 17.58 64.26 -7.21
CA LEU A 12 18.79 64.72 -7.94
C LEU A 12 19.94 64.69 -6.90
N LEU A 13 21.18 64.29 -7.22
CA LEU A 13 22.30 65.11 -7.75
C LEU A 13 22.60 66.42 -6.98
N THR A 14 23.69 66.43 -6.20
CA THR A 14 24.40 67.65 -5.78
C THR A 14 25.91 67.46 -5.89
N SER A 15 26.52 68.32 -6.70
CA SER A 15 27.95 68.52 -6.94
C SER A 15 28.73 68.94 -5.69
N PHE A 16 30.03 68.60 -5.65
CA PHE A 16 31.03 69.44 -4.98
C PHE A 16 32.33 69.49 -5.80
N MET A 17 32.98 70.65 -5.73
CA MET A 17 33.93 71.23 -6.68
C MET A 17 35.31 70.56 -6.72
N ALA A 18 35.96 70.60 -7.89
CA ALA A 18 37.41 70.63 -8.00
C ALA A 18 37.84 71.60 -9.11
N ALA A 19 38.74 72.52 -8.76
CA ALA A 19 39.26 73.62 -9.55
C ALA A 19 40.24 73.14 -10.66
N PRO A 20 40.56 74.00 -11.66
CA PRO A 20 41.25 73.57 -12.87
C PRO A 20 42.77 73.57 -12.69
N LEU A 21 43.44 72.47 -13.07
CA LEU A 21 44.87 72.45 -13.30
C LEU A 21 45.15 72.61 -14.79
N ARG A 22 45.88 73.68 -15.08
CA ARG A 22 46.30 74.15 -16.40
C ARG A 22 47.32 73.18 -16.99
N VAL A 23 47.05 72.78 -18.22
CA VAL A 23 47.84 71.89 -19.07
C VAL A 23 49.24 72.46 -19.32
N GLN A 24 50.28 71.67 -19.02
CA GLN A 24 51.57 71.74 -19.73
C GLN A 24 51.56 70.62 -20.78
N ALA A 25 51.66 71.04 -22.04
CA ALA A 25 51.74 70.16 -23.19
C ALA A 25 53.13 69.51 -23.24
N GLU A 26 53.16 68.19 -23.09
CA GLU A 26 54.24 67.37 -23.64
C GLU A 26 53.63 66.41 -24.65
N ASP A 27 54.08 66.54 -25.90
CA ASP A 27 53.82 65.63 -26.99
C ASP A 27 54.19 64.19 -26.57
N ARG A 28 53.18 63.37 -26.29
CA ARG A 28 53.32 61.92 -26.31
C ARG A 28 52.32 61.35 -27.29
N VAL A 29 52.84 60.98 -28.46
CA VAL A 29 52.17 60.07 -29.39
C VAL A 29 52.01 58.73 -28.69
N VAL A 30 50.84 58.48 -28.10
CA VAL A 30 50.48 57.16 -27.57
C VAL A 30 49.89 56.35 -28.72
N PRO A 31 50.51 55.23 -29.16
CA PRO A 31 49.94 54.40 -30.21
C PRO A 31 48.64 53.75 -29.71
N PRO A 32 47.67 53.45 -30.60
CA PRO A 32 46.42 52.82 -30.18
C PRO A 32 46.70 51.43 -29.59
N THR A 33 46.48 51.29 -28.29
CA THR A 33 46.56 49.98 -27.60
C THR A 33 45.41 49.11 -28.09
N VAL A 34 45.69 48.26 -29.09
CA VAL A 34 44.76 47.21 -29.50
C VAL A 34 44.70 46.17 -28.37
N VAL A 35 43.65 46.23 -27.56
CA VAL A 35 43.33 45.15 -26.62
C VAL A 35 42.85 43.96 -27.46
N SER A 36 43.78 43.09 -27.86
CA SER A 36 43.42 41.82 -28.49
C SER A 36 42.62 41.00 -27.48
N LYS A 37 41.32 40.83 -27.72
CA LYS A 37 40.53 39.82 -26.99
C LYS A 37 41.23 38.48 -27.22
N VAL A 38 41.80 37.92 -26.16
CA VAL A 38 42.41 36.59 -26.20
C VAL A 38 41.27 35.58 -26.33
N TYR A 39 40.95 35.20 -27.57
CA TYR A 39 39.99 34.15 -27.84
C TYR A 39 40.67 32.81 -27.60
N LEU A 40 40.22 32.10 -26.56
CA LEU A 40 40.68 30.73 -26.28
C LEU A 40 40.57 29.89 -27.56
N SER A 41 41.63 29.15 -27.87
CA SER A 41 41.65 28.22 -28.99
C SER A 41 40.58 27.13 -28.79
N LYS A 42 40.22 26.41 -29.86
CA LYS A 42 39.26 25.30 -29.75
C LYS A 42 39.75 24.24 -28.75
N GLU A 43 41.04 24.01 -28.68
CA GLU A 43 41.66 23.04 -27.75
C GLU A 43 41.62 23.54 -26.30
N GLU A 44 41.90 24.82 -26.05
CA GLU A 44 41.82 25.38 -24.70
C GLU A 44 40.39 25.42 -24.16
N LYS A 45 39.39 25.65 -25.03
CA LYS A 45 37.97 25.54 -24.68
C LYS A 45 37.57 24.11 -24.35
N ALA A 46 38.07 23.14 -25.11
CA ALA A 46 37.84 21.72 -24.85
C ALA A 46 38.48 21.27 -23.53
N ALA A 47 39.71 21.71 -23.25
CA ALA A 47 40.41 21.42 -21.99
C ALA A 47 39.67 21.99 -20.78
N LYS A 48 39.25 23.25 -20.83
CA LYS A 48 38.46 23.87 -19.74
C LYS A 48 37.10 23.21 -19.56
N LEU A 49 36.46 22.75 -20.63
CA LEU A 49 35.21 22.01 -20.54
C LEU A 49 35.43 20.65 -19.87
N ALA A 50 36.47 19.91 -20.27
CA ALA A 50 36.83 18.63 -19.68
C ALA A 50 37.14 18.75 -18.19
N GLU A 51 37.89 19.78 -17.80
CA GLU A 51 38.19 20.07 -16.40
C GLU A 51 36.91 20.38 -15.60
N ARG A 52 36.02 21.21 -16.15
CA ARG A 52 34.74 21.54 -15.51
C ARG A 52 33.82 20.33 -15.38
N LEU A 53 33.80 19.46 -16.37
CA LEU A 53 33.06 18.20 -16.33
C LEU A 53 33.67 17.23 -15.31
N ALA A 54 34.99 17.17 -15.19
CA ALA A 54 35.67 16.39 -14.17
C ALA A 54 35.36 16.91 -12.76
N GLN A 55 35.38 18.22 -12.55
CA GLN A 55 35.00 18.88 -11.29
C GLN A 55 33.53 18.64 -10.95
N GLN A 56 32.61 18.71 -11.93
CA GLN A 56 31.19 18.37 -11.72
C GLN A 56 30.98 16.90 -11.38
N LYS A 57 31.72 15.99 -12.03
CA LYS A 57 31.69 14.55 -11.74
C LYS A 57 32.23 14.28 -10.33
N ALA A 58 33.33 14.91 -9.93
CA ALA A 58 33.91 14.82 -8.59
C ALA A 58 32.96 15.38 -7.53
N ALA A 59 32.32 16.53 -7.78
CA ALA A 59 31.31 17.11 -6.89
C ALA A 59 30.06 16.22 -6.75
N ARG A 60 29.60 15.59 -7.85
CA ARG A 60 28.50 14.59 -7.82
C ARG A 60 28.88 13.33 -7.05
N LEU A 61 30.13 12.88 -7.15
CA LEU A 61 30.63 11.72 -6.39
C LEU A 61 30.79 12.05 -4.91
N ALA A 62 31.23 13.27 -4.57
CA ALA A 62 31.35 13.75 -3.20
C ALA A 62 30.00 14.01 -2.52
N THR A 63 28.95 14.33 -3.28
CA THR A 63 27.57 14.53 -2.80
C THR A 63 26.70 13.27 -2.89
N LYS A 64 27.27 12.13 -3.32
CA LYS A 64 26.53 10.87 -3.36
C LYS A 64 26.09 10.55 -1.92
N PRO A 65 24.78 10.45 -1.65
CA PRO A 65 24.29 10.31 -0.28
C PRO A 65 24.96 9.10 0.37
N ARG A 66 25.58 9.33 1.53
CA ARG A 66 26.19 8.27 2.33
C ARG A 66 25.06 7.33 2.73
N VAL A 67 24.96 6.17 2.09
CA VAL A 67 23.93 5.19 2.41
C VAL A 67 24.23 4.65 3.80
N ASP A 68 23.29 4.82 4.74
CA ASP A 68 23.45 4.32 6.10
C ASP A 68 23.82 2.82 6.08
N PRO A 69 24.80 2.37 6.89
CA PRO A 69 25.26 0.98 6.89
C PRO A 69 24.13 -0.04 7.07
N VAL A 70 23.11 0.29 7.87
CA VAL A 70 21.92 -0.54 8.08
C VAL A 70 21.09 -0.66 6.80
N VAL A 71 20.82 0.45 6.09
CA VAL A 71 20.10 0.45 4.80
C VAL A 71 20.90 -0.34 3.74
N SER A 72 22.23 -0.27 3.78
CA SER A 72 23.10 -1.06 2.90
C SER A 72 23.00 -2.58 3.17
N ARG A 73 22.96 -2.98 4.45
CA ARG A 73 22.79 -4.37 4.88
C ARG A 73 21.43 -4.93 4.45
N LEU A 74 20.33 -4.23 4.74
CA LEU A 74 18.97 -4.67 4.38
C LEU A 74 18.81 -4.86 2.86
N LYS A 75 19.37 -3.94 2.05
CA LYS A 75 19.38 -4.09 0.58
C LYS A 75 20.15 -5.34 0.13
N THR A 76 21.23 -5.67 0.81
CA THR A 76 22.03 -6.87 0.51
C THR A 76 21.26 -8.13 0.87
N LEU A 77 20.64 -8.17 2.07
CA LEU A 77 19.79 -9.29 2.49
C LEU A 77 18.60 -9.50 1.54
N HIS A 78 17.93 -8.42 1.13
CA HIS A 78 16.81 -8.51 0.18
C HIS A 78 17.25 -9.12 -1.16
N LYS A 79 18.40 -8.68 -1.71
CA LYS A 79 18.96 -9.26 -2.94
C LYS A 79 19.26 -10.75 -2.80
N ARG A 80 19.88 -11.15 -1.67
CA ARG A 80 20.14 -12.57 -1.37
C ARG A 80 18.85 -13.38 -1.35
N MET A 81 17.81 -12.87 -0.68
CA MET A 81 16.49 -13.51 -0.60
C MET A 81 15.85 -13.67 -1.98
N VAL A 82 15.83 -12.63 -2.81
CA VAL A 82 15.28 -12.68 -4.18
C VAL A 82 16.08 -13.65 -5.06
N ALA A 83 17.40 -13.73 -4.86
CA ALA A 83 18.28 -14.69 -5.53
C ALA A 83 18.16 -16.13 -4.97
N LYS A 84 17.21 -16.40 -4.07
CA LYS A 84 16.99 -17.70 -3.41
C LYS A 84 18.22 -18.23 -2.65
N GLN A 85 19.09 -17.33 -2.21
CA GLN A 85 20.19 -17.69 -1.33
C GLN A 85 19.65 -17.88 0.09
N GLU A 86 20.26 -18.78 0.86
CA GLU A 86 19.84 -19.02 2.22
C GLU A 86 20.05 -17.78 3.10
N LEU A 87 19.01 -17.45 3.88
CA LEU A 87 19.05 -16.47 4.95
C LEU A 87 18.82 -17.21 6.28
N THR A 88 19.54 -16.79 7.30
CA THR A 88 19.27 -17.26 8.67
C THR A 88 17.90 -16.76 9.14
N ALA A 89 17.35 -17.37 10.20
CA ALA A 89 16.07 -16.92 10.76
C ALA A 89 16.15 -15.46 11.25
N THR A 90 17.29 -15.06 11.80
CA THR A 90 17.52 -13.69 12.28
C THR A 90 17.67 -12.70 11.13
N GLU A 91 18.36 -13.04 10.05
CA GLU A 91 18.45 -12.20 8.85
C GLU A 91 17.09 -11.98 8.19
N MET A 92 16.27 -13.03 8.14
CA MET A 92 14.92 -12.96 7.56
C MET A 92 13.97 -12.15 8.45
N GLN A 93 14.08 -12.30 9.77
CA GLN A 93 13.34 -11.48 10.72
C GLN A 93 13.75 -10.01 10.62
N GLU A 94 15.04 -9.70 10.56
CA GLU A 94 15.56 -8.34 10.40
C GLU A 94 14.99 -7.66 9.13
N LEU A 95 14.94 -8.39 8.01
CA LEU A 95 14.28 -7.90 6.80
C LEU A 95 12.78 -7.66 7.00
N ALA A 96 12.07 -8.62 7.61
CA ALA A 96 10.65 -8.49 7.88
C ALA A 96 10.35 -7.26 8.76
N ASP A 97 11.09 -7.09 9.86
CA ASP A 97 10.97 -5.98 10.80
C ASP A 97 11.28 -4.62 10.15
N SER A 98 12.08 -4.61 9.08
CA SER A 98 12.32 -3.41 8.26
C SER A 98 11.15 -3.02 7.34
N GLY A 99 10.09 -3.83 7.28
CA GLY A 99 8.92 -3.63 6.43
C GLY A 99 8.99 -4.34 5.08
N ASP A 100 9.86 -5.34 4.91
CA ASP A 100 9.85 -6.18 3.71
C ASP A 100 8.73 -7.22 3.78
N GLY A 101 7.66 -7.00 3.01
CA GLY A 101 6.50 -7.88 3.00
C GLY A 101 6.77 -9.30 2.49
N LEU A 102 7.76 -9.49 1.62
CA LEU A 102 8.11 -10.83 1.13
C LEU A 102 8.91 -11.59 2.18
N ALA A 103 9.85 -10.91 2.85
CA ALA A 103 10.56 -11.48 3.99
C ALA A 103 9.61 -11.81 5.14
N ALA A 104 8.63 -10.93 5.42
CA ALA A 104 7.58 -11.18 6.41
C ALA A 104 6.81 -12.47 6.12
N PHE A 105 6.40 -12.68 4.86
CA PHE A 105 5.74 -13.91 4.45
C PHE A 105 6.62 -15.14 4.65
N TYR A 106 7.87 -15.11 4.19
CA TYR A 106 8.76 -16.27 4.33
C TYR A 106 9.13 -16.55 5.79
N TYR A 107 9.28 -15.50 6.61
CA TYR A 107 9.53 -15.65 8.03
C TYR A 107 8.33 -16.28 8.73
N ALA A 108 7.12 -15.80 8.47
CA ALA A 108 5.87 -16.38 8.99
C ALA A 108 5.76 -17.87 8.62
N ARG A 109 6.02 -18.21 7.36
CA ARG A 109 6.03 -19.60 6.90
C ARG A 109 7.07 -20.44 7.62
N ARG A 110 8.28 -19.92 7.80
CA ARG A 110 9.33 -20.61 8.55
C ARG A 110 8.92 -20.87 10.00
N LEU A 111 8.18 -19.95 10.64
CA LEU A 111 7.63 -20.16 11.98
C LEU A 111 6.60 -21.30 11.99
N GLU A 112 5.67 -21.33 11.03
CA GLU A 112 4.71 -22.44 10.86
C GLU A 112 5.40 -23.78 10.63
N ASP A 113 6.41 -23.82 9.75
CA ASP A 113 7.15 -25.03 9.40
C ASP A 113 7.89 -25.64 10.61
N THR A 114 8.10 -24.87 11.70
CA THR A 114 8.64 -25.44 12.94
C THR A 114 7.65 -26.34 13.70
N GLY A 115 6.35 -26.27 13.38
CA GLY A 115 5.29 -27.03 14.05
C GLY A 115 5.03 -26.66 15.51
N ARG A 116 5.67 -25.60 16.02
CA ARG A 116 5.53 -25.18 17.43
C ARG A 116 4.38 -24.20 17.59
N SER A 117 3.35 -24.58 18.36
CA SER A 117 2.19 -23.71 18.62
C SER A 117 2.58 -22.37 19.27
N SER A 118 3.67 -22.33 20.05
CA SER A 118 4.15 -21.12 20.72
C SER A 118 4.59 -20.00 19.77
N VAL A 119 4.94 -20.33 18.51
CA VAL A 119 5.38 -19.31 17.52
C VAL A 119 4.30 -18.94 16.51
N LEU A 120 3.16 -19.64 16.49
CA LEU A 120 2.05 -19.36 15.57
C LEU A 120 1.42 -17.96 15.75
N PRO A 121 1.30 -17.40 16.98
CA PRO A 121 0.85 -16.01 17.14
C PRO A 121 1.78 -15.00 16.46
N SER A 122 3.10 -15.26 16.46
CA SER A 122 4.06 -14.46 15.70
C SER A 122 3.89 -14.66 14.20
N ALA A 123 3.66 -15.90 13.73
CA ALA A 123 3.36 -16.15 12.32
C ALA A 123 2.14 -15.35 11.83
N VAL A 124 1.07 -15.28 12.64
CA VAL A 124 -0.11 -14.43 12.35
C VAL A 124 0.29 -12.96 12.19
N HIS A 125 1.13 -12.43 13.07
CA HIS A 125 1.61 -11.05 12.97
C HIS A 125 2.37 -10.78 11.65
N TYR A 126 3.33 -11.65 11.30
CA TYR A 126 4.12 -11.47 10.09
C TYR A 126 3.30 -11.69 8.81
N TYR A 127 2.33 -12.62 8.82
CA TYR A 127 1.38 -12.73 7.72
C TYR A 127 0.45 -11.51 7.60
N ALA A 128 0.02 -10.92 8.72
CA ALA A 128 -0.74 -9.67 8.70
C ALA A 128 0.07 -8.53 8.07
N MET A 129 1.35 -8.40 8.45
CA MET A 129 2.26 -7.42 7.86
C MET A 129 2.46 -7.67 6.36
N ALA A 130 2.75 -8.92 5.95
CA ALA A 130 2.91 -9.27 4.54
C ALA A 130 1.64 -8.93 3.74
N SER A 131 0.47 -9.30 4.25
CA SER A 131 -0.84 -9.02 3.66
C SER A 131 -1.07 -7.51 3.50
N TYR A 132 -0.80 -6.74 4.57
CA TYR A 132 -0.94 -5.29 4.58
C TYR A 132 -0.06 -4.59 3.54
N LEU A 133 1.12 -5.16 3.27
CA LEU A 133 2.11 -4.69 2.29
C LEU A 133 1.86 -5.22 0.87
N GLY A 134 0.67 -5.77 0.59
CA GLY A 134 0.25 -6.20 -0.74
C GLY A 134 0.71 -7.61 -1.12
N ARG A 135 1.10 -8.45 -0.16
CA ARG A 135 1.28 -9.90 -0.38
C ARG A 135 -0.01 -10.62 -0.04
N GLU A 136 -1.03 -10.44 -0.89
CA GLU A 136 -2.38 -10.95 -0.62
C GLU A 136 -2.43 -12.46 -0.37
N PHE A 137 -1.54 -13.24 -0.97
CA PHE A 137 -1.44 -14.68 -0.73
C PHE A 137 -1.07 -15.05 0.72
N ALA A 138 -0.47 -14.14 1.50
CA ALA A 138 -0.21 -14.32 2.92
C ALA A 138 -1.50 -14.35 3.75
N MET A 139 -2.55 -13.67 3.26
CA MET A 139 -3.81 -13.50 3.97
C MET A 139 -4.49 -14.83 4.27
N ILE A 140 -4.47 -15.77 3.34
CA ILE A 140 -5.19 -17.04 3.52
C ILE A 140 -4.58 -17.88 4.65
N ARG A 141 -3.25 -17.81 4.82
CA ARG A 141 -2.54 -18.44 5.94
C ARG A 141 -2.86 -17.74 7.26
N MET A 142 -2.87 -16.41 7.25
CA MET A 142 -3.30 -15.62 8.41
C MET A 142 -4.71 -16.00 8.86
N ILE A 143 -5.69 -16.04 7.94
CA ILE A 143 -7.09 -16.39 8.23
C ILE A 143 -7.17 -17.79 8.84
N ALA A 144 -6.46 -18.76 8.27
CA ALA A 144 -6.45 -20.14 8.78
C ALA A 144 -5.93 -20.20 10.22
N LEU A 145 -4.80 -19.54 10.51
CA LEU A 145 -4.24 -19.51 11.86
C LEU A 145 -5.12 -18.75 12.86
N MET A 146 -5.72 -17.62 12.45
CA MET A 146 -6.61 -16.85 13.33
C MET A 146 -7.86 -17.62 13.73
N LYS A 147 -8.36 -18.49 12.84
CA LYS A 147 -9.50 -19.38 13.11
C LYS A 147 -9.12 -20.65 13.87
N SER A 148 -7.83 -20.98 13.95
CA SER A 148 -7.37 -22.24 14.52
C SER A 148 -7.64 -22.33 16.03
N PRO A 149 -8.20 -23.44 16.54
CA PRO A 149 -8.36 -23.67 17.98
C PRO A 149 -7.03 -23.59 18.72
N ASP A 150 -5.94 -24.04 18.10
CA ASP A 150 -4.61 -24.23 18.70
C ASP A 150 -3.80 -22.93 18.82
N VAL A 151 -4.31 -21.83 18.28
CA VAL A 151 -3.64 -20.52 18.28
C VAL A 151 -4.36 -19.58 19.24
N THR A 152 -3.64 -19.14 20.27
CA THR A 152 -4.09 -18.11 21.21
C THR A 152 -3.45 -16.78 20.85
N LEU A 153 -4.26 -15.80 20.48
CA LEU A 153 -3.81 -14.48 20.05
C LEU A 153 -4.03 -13.45 21.16
N SER A 154 -3.06 -12.55 21.34
CA SER A 154 -3.26 -11.33 22.13
C SER A 154 -4.14 -10.32 21.40
N ASP A 155 -4.76 -9.39 22.13
CA ASP A 155 -5.59 -8.32 21.56
C ASP A 155 -4.85 -7.51 20.48
N LYS A 156 -3.55 -7.29 20.66
CA LYS A 156 -2.71 -6.59 19.67
C LYS A 156 -2.62 -7.39 18.36
N GLN A 157 -2.45 -8.71 18.43
CA GLN A 157 -2.38 -9.58 17.25
C GLN A 157 -3.75 -9.70 16.58
N ILE A 158 -4.82 -9.85 17.35
CA ILE A 158 -6.20 -9.85 16.86
C ILE A 158 -6.49 -8.54 16.11
N LYS A 159 -6.16 -7.40 16.72
CA LYS A 159 -6.30 -6.08 16.10
C LYS A 159 -5.49 -5.96 14.82
N SER A 160 -4.22 -6.36 14.84
CA SER A 160 -3.33 -6.31 13.67
C SER A 160 -3.88 -7.13 12.50
N GLY A 161 -4.31 -8.37 12.75
CA GLY A 161 -4.90 -9.23 11.72
C GLY A 161 -6.21 -8.68 11.18
N LYS A 162 -7.08 -8.17 12.07
CA LYS A 162 -8.34 -7.51 11.69
C LYS A 162 -8.09 -6.29 10.80
N ASP A 163 -7.17 -5.40 11.18
CA ASP A 163 -6.88 -4.18 10.43
C ASP A 163 -6.36 -4.50 9.02
N ALA A 164 -5.52 -5.54 8.87
CA ALA A 164 -5.06 -6.03 7.58
C ALA A 164 -6.23 -6.56 6.72
N LEU A 165 -7.12 -7.37 7.29
CA LEU A 165 -8.29 -7.90 6.57
C LEU A 165 -9.28 -6.82 6.18
N VAL A 166 -9.56 -5.86 7.06
CA VAL A 166 -10.47 -4.74 6.76
C VAL A 166 -9.92 -3.91 5.60
N LYS A 167 -8.60 -3.66 5.58
CA LYS A 167 -7.96 -2.97 4.45
C LYS A 167 -8.15 -3.75 3.14
N LEU A 168 -7.85 -5.05 3.14
CA LEU A 168 -7.99 -5.90 1.94
C LEU A 168 -9.44 -6.04 1.48
N ALA A 169 -10.38 -6.21 2.40
CA ALA A 169 -11.80 -6.25 2.09
C ALA A 169 -12.25 -4.95 1.42
N ARG A 170 -11.80 -3.79 1.93
CA ARG A 170 -12.10 -2.47 1.35
C ARG A 170 -11.42 -2.23 0.01
N SER A 171 -10.29 -2.87 -0.27
CA SER A 171 -9.67 -2.84 -1.61
C SER A 171 -10.31 -3.83 -2.60
N GLY A 172 -11.42 -4.47 -2.23
CA GLY A 172 -12.16 -5.35 -3.11
C GLY A 172 -11.66 -6.80 -3.12
N THR A 173 -10.92 -7.24 -2.09
CA THR A 173 -10.53 -8.65 -1.94
C THR A 173 -11.66 -9.45 -1.27
N PRO A 174 -12.51 -10.19 -2.02
CA PRO A 174 -13.66 -10.90 -1.45
C PRO A 174 -13.27 -11.90 -0.36
N ALA A 175 -12.16 -12.62 -0.55
CA ALA A 175 -11.67 -13.60 0.42
C ALA A 175 -11.33 -12.99 1.79
N ALA A 176 -10.94 -11.70 1.84
CA ALA A 176 -10.70 -11.00 3.09
C ALA A 176 -12.01 -10.76 3.86
N ALA A 177 -13.03 -10.27 3.15
CA ALA A 177 -14.36 -10.04 3.69
C ALA A 177 -15.02 -11.37 4.13
N LEU A 178 -14.88 -12.43 3.33
CA LEU A 178 -15.34 -13.77 3.72
C LEU A 178 -14.64 -14.29 4.98
N GLY A 179 -13.32 -14.06 5.10
CA GLY A 179 -12.55 -14.41 6.30
C GLY A 179 -13.03 -13.66 7.55
N LEU A 180 -13.31 -12.36 7.45
CA LEU A 180 -13.92 -11.56 8.53
C LEU A 180 -15.29 -12.11 8.91
N ALA A 181 -16.14 -12.37 7.92
CA ALA A 181 -17.47 -12.92 8.14
C ALA A 181 -17.44 -14.25 8.90
N ASP A 182 -16.56 -15.16 8.49
CA ASP A 182 -16.38 -16.45 9.15
C ASP A 182 -15.93 -16.28 10.60
N MET A 183 -14.96 -15.40 10.88
CA MET A 183 -14.46 -15.18 12.24
C MET A 183 -15.52 -14.59 13.18
N TYR A 184 -16.37 -13.68 12.68
CA TYR A 184 -17.52 -13.17 13.43
C TYR A 184 -18.63 -14.22 13.60
N ALA A 185 -18.84 -15.11 12.62
CA ALA A 185 -19.83 -16.18 12.72
C ALA A 185 -19.45 -17.23 13.77
N ILE A 186 -18.18 -17.64 13.80
CA ILE A 186 -17.68 -18.66 14.74
C ILE A 186 -17.35 -18.11 16.12
N GLY A 187 -17.22 -16.79 16.28
CA GLY A 187 -16.80 -16.18 17.53
C GLY A 187 -15.32 -16.40 17.87
N LYS A 188 -14.46 -16.52 16.85
CA LYS A 188 -13.01 -16.68 17.04
C LYS A 188 -12.23 -16.03 15.88
N PRO A 189 -11.23 -15.17 16.17
CA PRO A 189 -10.84 -14.66 17.48
C PRO A 189 -11.70 -13.46 17.94
N PHE A 190 -12.72 -13.06 17.18
CA PHE A 190 -13.63 -11.97 17.55
C PHE A 190 -14.81 -12.52 18.35
N PRO A 191 -15.46 -11.73 19.20
CA PRO A 191 -16.77 -12.10 19.75
C PRO A 191 -17.76 -12.46 18.63
N GLN A 192 -18.61 -13.46 18.89
CA GLN A 192 -19.62 -13.86 17.91
C GLN A 192 -20.57 -12.69 17.63
N ASP A 193 -20.74 -12.35 16.36
CA ASP A 193 -21.60 -11.26 15.92
C ASP A 193 -22.20 -11.60 14.54
N ALA A 194 -23.44 -12.09 14.55
CA ALA A 194 -24.14 -12.46 13.33
C ALA A 194 -24.43 -11.25 12.41
N ALA A 195 -24.60 -10.05 12.99
CA ALA A 195 -24.86 -8.84 12.21
C ALA A 195 -23.61 -8.39 11.47
N GLU A 196 -22.45 -8.35 12.14
CA GLU A 196 -21.16 -8.08 11.47
C GLU A 196 -20.83 -9.16 10.45
N SER A 197 -21.04 -10.44 10.77
CA SER A 197 -20.84 -11.53 9.81
C SER A 197 -21.64 -11.30 8.52
N ARG A 198 -22.95 -11.00 8.62
CA ARG A 198 -23.79 -10.71 7.46
C ARG A 198 -23.33 -9.49 6.66
N LYS A 199 -22.84 -8.43 7.31
CA LYS A 199 -22.29 -7.25 6.62
C LYS A 199 -21.08 -7.62 5.76
N TRP A 200 -20.14 -8.39 6.31
CA TRP A 200 -18.95 -8.82 5.58
C TRP A 200 -19.28 -9.85 4.48
N LEU A 201 -20.22 -10.76 4.72
CA LEU A 201 -20.74 -11.67 3.67
C LEU A 201 -21.35 -10.90 2.51
N MET A 202 -22.18 -9.89 2.80
CA MET A 202 -22.78 -9.05 1.76
C MET A 202 -21.71 -8.33 0.92
N GLN A 203 -20.65 -7.82 1.55
CA GLN A 203 -19.55 -7.18 0.84
C GLN A 203 -18.81 -8.17 -0.07
N ALA A 204 -18.49 -9.37 0.43
CA ALA A 204 -17.84 -10.42 -0.38
C ALA A 204 -18.74 -10.90 -1.53
N ALA A 205 -20.03 -11.12 -1.27
CA ALA A 205 -21.00 -11.57 -2.27
C ALA A 205 -21.18 -10.55 -3.40
N LYS A 206 -21.29 -9.25 -3.06
CA LYS A 206 -21.33 -8.16 -4.05
C LYS A 206 -20.05 -8.04 -4.88
N ALA A 207 -18.91 -8.47 -4.33
CA ALA A 207 -17.65 -8.57 -5.04
C ALA A 207 -17.50 -9.86 -5.87
N GLY A 208 -18.57 -10.66 -5.99
CA GLY A 208 -18.59 -11.89 -6.80
C GLY A 208 -18.20 -13.17 -6.05
N ASP A 209 -18.06 -13.14 -4.72
CA ASP A 209 -17.76 -14.35 -3.95
C ASP A 209 -19.01 -15.23 -3.79
N ALA A 210 -19.06 -16.31 -4.57
CA ALA A 210 -20.18 -17.23 -4.55
C ALA A 210 -20.31 -17.99 -3.21
N ASN A 211 -19.21 -18.23 -2.48
CA ASN A 211 -19.30 -18.85 -1.14
C ASN A 211 -19.95 -17.89 -0.14
N ALA A 212 -19.61 -16.60 -0.22
CA ALA A 212 -20.24 -15.58 0.61
C ALA A 212 -21.72 -15.42 0.29
N ALA A 213 -22.09 -15.43 -1.00
CA ALA A 213 -23.49 -15.38 -1.43
C ALA A 213 -24.28 -16.59 -0.90
N GLN A 214 -23.71 -17.79 -0.99
CA GLN A 214 -24.31 -19.00 -0.42
C GLN A 214 -24.49 -18.92 1.10
N LYS A 215 -23.47 -18.49 1.84
CA LYS A 215 -23.55 -18.31 3.30
C LYS A 215 -24.57 -17.25 3.69
N LEU A 216 -24.69 -16.18 2.91
CA LEU A 216 -25.67 -15.13 3.14
C LEU A 216 -27.10 -15.64 2.90
N ALA A 217 -27.32 -16.41 1.82
CA ALA A 217 -28.58 -17.07 1.56
C ALA A 217 -28.94 -18.05 2.69
N GLN A 218 -27.99 -18.87 3.14
CA GLN A 218 -28.19 -19.78 4.26
C GLN A 218 -28.56 -19.04 5.55
N ALA A 219 -27.87 -17.94 5.87
CA ALA A 219 -28.15 -17.14 7.07
C ALA A 219 -29.54 -16.49 7.04
N ALA A 220 -30.03 -16.10 5.85
CA ALA A 220 -31.38 -15.58 5.68
C ALA A 220 -32.45 -16.68 5.72
N MET A 221 -32.10 -17.88 5.25
CA MET A 221 -33.00 -19.04 5.23
C MET A 221 -33.15 -19.73 6.59
N MET A 222 -32.09 -19.72 7.39
CA MET A 222 -32.04 -20.36 8.70
C MET A 222 -31.43 -19.41 9.73
N PRO A 223 -32.18 -18.36 10.15
CA PRO A 223 -31.69 -17.41 11.15
C PRO A 223 -31.38 -18.10 12.47
N GLN A 224 -30.22 -17.78 13.06
CA GLN A 224 -29.77 -18.39 14.32
C GLN A 224 -30.50 -17.83 15.56
N ASP A 225 -31.19 -16.71 15.40
CA ASP A 225 -31.95 -16.03 16.46
C ASP A 225 -33.41 -16.52 16.56
N GLY A 226 -33.79 -17.53 15.77
CA GLY A 226 -35.16 -18.06 15.72
C GLY A 226 -36.15 -17.15 14.99
N SER A 227 -35.69 -16.07 14.36
CA SER A 227 -36.53 -15.25 13.49
C SER A 227 -37.00 -16.05 12.27
N PRO A 228 -38.16 -15.69 11.68
CA PRO A 228 -38.65 -16.36 10.48
C PRO A 228 -37.70 -16.15 9.30
N LEU A 229 -37.75 -17.07 8.34
CA LEU A 229 -37.09 -16.98 7.03
C LEU A 229 -37.24 -15.55 6.43
N ASP A 230 -36.11 -14.90 6.16
CA ASP A 230 -36.09 -13.64 5.41
C ASP A 230 -36.06 -13.95 3.91
N VAL A 231 -37.24 -14.14 3.33
CA VAL A 231 -37.41 -14.47 1.90
C VAL A 231 -36.73 -13.43 1.00
N ARG A 232 -36.79 -12.14 1.36
CA ARG A 232 -36.22 -11.07 0.55
C ARG A 232 -34.70 -11.13 0.57
N ALA A 233 -34.09 -11.26 1.75
CA ALA A 233 -32.65 -11.36 1.86
C ALA A 233 -32.12 -12.67 1.24
N ALA A 234 -32.84 -13.79 1.43
CA ALA A 234 -32.50 -15.06 0.81
C ALA A 234 -32.50 -14.96 -0.72
N ARG A 235 -33.57 -14.40 -1.31
CA ARG A 235 -33.65 -14.17 -2.76
C ARG A 235 -32.49 -13.31 -3.27
N ALA A 236 -32.25 -12.15 -2.65
CA ALA A 236 -31.17 -11.26 -3.06
C ALA A 236 -29.78 -11.93 -3.01
N ALA A 237 -29.53 -12.76 -2.00
CA ALA A 237 -28.28 -13.51 -1.89
C ALA A 237 -28.15 -14.62 -2.96
N LEU A 238 -29.25 -15.33 -3.25
CA LEU A 238 -29.28 -16.36 -4.30
C LEU A 238 -29.11 -15.74 -5.70
N GLU A 239 -29.66 -14.55 -5.94
CA GLU A 239 -29.44 -13.81 -7.19
C GLU A 239 -27.96 -13.45 -7.39
N LEU A 240 -27.27 -12.99 -6.34
CA LEU A 240 -25.82 -12.78 -6.39
C LEU A 240 -25.06 -14.09 -6.67
N MET A 241 -25.54 -15.23 -6.13
CA MET A 241 -24.93 -16.54 -6.33
C MET A 241 -25.08 -17.06 -7.78
N LEU A 242 -26.04 -16.56 -8.56
CA LEU A 242 -26.19 -16.91 -9.98
C LEU A 242 -25.02 -16.42 -10.85
N ALA A 243 -24.28 -15.40 -10.40
CA ALA A 243 -23.07 -14.91 -11.08
C ALA A 243 -21.85 -15.83 -10.87
N SER A 244 -21.98 -16.91 -10.11
CA SER A 244 -20.92 -17.89 -9.85
C SER A 244 -20.44 -18.58 -11.13
N SER A 245 -19.13 -18.78 -11.25
CA SER A 245 -18.54 -19.63 -12.30
C SER A 245 -18.68 -21.13 -12.03
N GLU A 246 -19.12 -21.53 -10.82
CA GLU A 246 -19.32 -22.93 -10.44
C GLU A 246 -20.75 -23.40 -10.78
N PRO A 247 -20.94 -24.33 -11.75
CA PRO A 247 -22.28 -24.74 -12.20
C PRO A 247 -23.16 -25.32 -11.08
N GLY A 248 -22.55 -26.02 -10.12
CA GLY A 248 -23.25 -26.57 -8.96
C GLY A 248 -23.90 -25.49 -8.08
N LYS A 249 -23.21 -24.35 -7.90
CA LYS A 249 -23.77 -23.21 -7.15
C LYS A 249 -24.87 -22.51 -7.93
N VAL A 250 -24.73 -22.36 -9.24
CA VAL A 250 -25.79 -21.77 -10.08
C VAL A 250 -27.05 -22.64 -10.04
N ALA A 251 -26.92 -23.96 -10.21
CA ALA A 251 -28.04 -24.89 -10.13
C ALA A 251 -28.71 -24.89 -8.74
N MET A 252 -27.91 -24.84 -7.67
CA MET A 252 -28.42 -24.70 -6.31
C MET A 252 -29.21 -23.39 -6.14
N ALA A 253 -28.68 -22.26 -6.63
CA ALA A 253 -29.36 -20.97 -6.54
C ALA A 253 -30.70 -20.98 -7.27
N GLN A 254 -30.73 -21.48 -8.51
CA GLN A 254 -31.96 -21.61 -9.31
C GLN A 254 -33.01 -22.48 -8.60
N THR A 255 -32.58 -23.62 -8.06
CA THR A 255 -33.48 -24.53 -7.34
C THR A 255 -34.09 -23.88 -6.11
N LEU A 256 -33.28 -23.17 -5.32
CA LEU A 256 -33.74 -22.49 -4.11
C LEU A 256 -34.64 -21.29 -4.44
N LEU A 257 -34.34 -20.54 -5.50
CA LEU A 257 -35.20 -19.45 -5.98
C LEU A 257 -36.59 -19.97 -6.38
N ALA A 258 -36.65 -21.04 -7.17
CA ALA A 258 -37.92 -21.66 -7.57
C ALA A 258 -38.77 -22.11 -6.37
N ARG A 259 -38.13 -22.63 -5.31
CA ARG A 259 -38.83 -22.99 -4.06
C ARG A 259 -39.39 -21.77 -3.32
N LEU A 260 -38.66 -20.66 -3.31
CA LEU A 260 -39.12 -19.40 -2.71
C LEU A 260 -40.28 -18.77 -3.51
N ASP A 261 -40.31 -18.97 -4.83
CA ASP A 261 -41.45 -18.54 -5.67
C ASP A 261 -42.70 -19.38 -5.42
N ALA A 262 -42.53 -20.71 -5.33
CA ALA A 262 -43.63 -21.65 -5.09
C ALA A 262 -44.29 -21.53 -3.72
N THR A 263 -43.66 -20.85 -2.76
CA THR A 263 -44.17 -20.64 -1.39
C THR A 263 -44.90 -19.30 -1.20
N THR A 264 -45.21 -18.58 -2.28
CA THR A 264 -46.03 -17.36 -2.21
C THR A 264 -47.53 -17.68 -1.94
N PRO A 265 -48.24 -16.84 -1.17
CA PRO A 265 -49.48 -17.22 -0.48
C PRO A 265 -50.69 -17.21 -1.42
N THR A 266 -50.95 -18.35 -2.07
CA THR A 266 -52.25 -18.59 -2.73
C THR A 266 -53.04 -19.73 -2.06
N GLU A 267 -52.48 -20.38 -1.02
CA GLU A 267 -53.03 -21.60 -0.42
C GLU A 267 -53.26 -21.50 1.11
N ILE A 268 -53.67 -20.32 1.63
CA ILE A 268 -54.22 -20.21 3.00
C ILE A 268 -55.62 -19.59 2.95
N SER A 269 -56.43 -19.98 1.97
CA SER A 269 -57.83 -19.59 1.88
C SER A 269 -58.67 -20.71 1.31
N GLN A 270 -58.72 -21.84 2.01
CA GLN A 270 -59.83 -22.80 1.98
C GLN A 270 -60.02 -23.39 3.37
#